data_AF-A0A7G7WYP9-F1
#
_entry.id   AF-A0A7G7WYP9-F1
#
_cell.length_a   1.000
_cell.length_b   1.000
_cell.length_c   1.000
_cell.angle_alpha   90.00
_cell.angle_beta   90.00
_cell.angle_gamma   90.00
#
_symmetry.space_group_name_H-M   'P 1'
#
loop_
_entity.id
_entity.type
_entity.pdbx_description
1 polymer ?
#
loop_
_entity_poly.entity_id
_entity_poly.type
_entity_poly.pdbx_seq_one_letter_code
_entity_poly.pdbx_strand_id
1 'polypeptide(L)'
;MKDAILLLLVFMAASLQFSQAAGPEEGMLFEGDIILTKQQKNILDREISENKRGALIGNRWPGRVVPYIFDSTISSSSTAVSVIQNAMAIWSSVTCVTFVPRTIEVGFVEFYKGIGCSSNIGYTGSLQRINLAEGCWNTGIVLHEIGHSLGFFHEQSRQDRDDYVKINWENIMSGYEGNFKKYPTYIYSYGEPYDYASIMHYGNKYFSSNGLNTVDTIPVAGIEIGQRNSLSDNDIKQMNLMYDCANCVCPTGWIKHNSNCYYFSTSTEVETSWSSAQQNCANQDAELLCLLDFDELLFIWEQINSSGSMYWTGPNDVTVEGTWTCAITPYYIYWGWGRPLTTTVNQDCGVLKYNGYHYDEACTGTVTRRFICKKLCPLNG
;
A
#
# COMPACT_ATOMS: atom_id res chain seq x y z
N MET A 1 -23.29 59.82 -49.08
CA MET A 1 -22.09 60.40 -48.45
C MET A 1 -22.33 60.50 -46.96
N LYS A 2 -21.41 59.89 -46.20
CA LYS A 2 -21.22 59.92 -44.74
C LYS A 2 -21.95 58.82 -43.95
N ASP A 3 -21.23 57.71 -43.93
CA ASP A 3 -21.25 56.62 -42.97
C ASP A 3 -21.10 57.12 -41.52
N ALA A 4 -21.84 56.48 -40.60
CA ALA A 4 -21.50 56.43 -39.19
C ALA A 4 -21.86 55.03 -38.68
N ILE A 5 -20.83 54.18 -38.59
CA ILE A 5 -20.87 52.85 -38.01
C ILE A 5 -20.99 53.01 -36.49
N LEU A 6 -22.11 52.60 -35.91
CA LEU A 6 -22.29 52.46 -34.47
C LEU A 6 -21.99 51.00 -34.10
N LEU A 7 -20.82 50.75 -33.53
CA LEU A 7 -20.44 49.46 -32.95
C LEU A 7 -21.27 49.21 -31.69
N LEU A 8 -22.24 48.29 -31.78
CA LEU A 8 -22.87 47.64 -30.62
C LEU A 8 -22.07 46.39 -30.26
N LEU A 9 -21.24 46.49 -29.22
CA LEU A 9 -20.59 45.37 -28.56
C LEU A 9 -21.64 44.54 -27.82
N VAL A 10 -22.07 43.43 -28.42
CA VAL A 10 -22.83 42.37 -27.73
C VAL A 10 -21.83 41.53 -26.94
N PHE A 11 -21.76 41.74 -25.62
CA PHE A 11 -21.12 40.80 -24.71
C PHE A 11 -21.98 39.53 -24.64
N MET A 12 -21.59 38.48 -25.37
CA MET A 12 -22.05 37.13 -25.07
C MET A 12 -21.31 36.66 -23.80
N ALA A 13 -21.97 36.76 -22.66
CA ALA A 13 -21.58 35.98 -21.49
C ALA A 13 -21.88 34.51 -21.79
N ALA A 14 -20.87 33.76 -22.23
CA ALA A 14 -20.92 32.32 -22.26
C ALA A 14 -20.94 31.83 -20.80
N SER A 15 -22.12 31.47 -20.31
CA SER A 15 -22.27 30.69 -19.09
C SER A 15 -21.67 29.31 -19.34
N LEU A 16 -20.40 29.15 -18.97
CA LEU A 16 -19.79 27.83 -18.78
C LEU A 16 -20.55 27.16 -17.64
N GLN A 17 -21.55 26.36 -18.00
CA GLN A 17 -22.09 25.35 -17.09
C GLN A 17 -20.94 24.38 -16.80
N PHE A 18 -20.35 24.51 -15.62
CA PHE A 18 -19.52 23.47 -15.05
C PHE A 18 -20.42 22.24 -14.91
N SER A 19 -20.20 21.22 -15.74
CA SER A 19 -20.85 19.93 -15.53
C SER A 19 -20.33 19.40 -14.19
N GLN A 20 -21.22 19.31 -13.22
CA GLN A 20 -20.94 18.62 -11.97
C GLN A 20 -20.62 17.18 -12.36
N ALA A 21 -19.35 16.78 -12.25
CA ALA A 21 -18.96 15.40 -12.51
C ALA A 21 -19.73 14.52 -11.52
N ALA A 22 -20.72 13.79 -12.02
CA ALA A 22 -21.38 12.76 -11.23
C ALA A 22 -20.30 11.78 -10.74
N GLY A 23 -20.30 11.48 -9.44
CA GLY A 23 -19.47 10.42 -8.90
C GLY A 23 -19.82 9.08 -9.56
N PRO A 24 -18.92 8.08 -9.50
CA PRO A 24 -19.26 6.74 -9.95
C PRO A 24 -20.51 6.23 -9.21
N GLU A 25 -21.42 5.55 -9.93
CA GLU A 25 -22.55 4.86 -9.28
C GLU A 25 -22.02 3.80 -8.30
N GLU A 26 -22.69 3.66 -7.16
CA GLU A 26 -22.33 2.82 -6.00
C GLU A 26 -22.07 1.34 -6.37
N GLY A 27 -22.60 0.86 -7.51
CA GLY A 27 -22.36 -0.48 -8.05
C GLY A 27 -21.07 -0.65 -8.87
N MET A 28 -20.27 0.41 -9.07
CA MET A 28 -18.99 0.36 -9.80
C MET A 28 -17.75 0.60 -8.92
N LEU A 29 -17.95 0.86 -7.63
CA LEU A 29 -16.87 1.04 -6.66
C LEU A 29 -16.28 -0.32 -6.28
N PHE A 30 -14.96 -0.39 -6.19
CA PHE A 30 -14.27 -1.58 -5.71
C PHE A 30 -14.52 -1.71 -4.21
N GLU A 31 -14.91 -2.89 -3.73
CA GLU A 31 -15.27 -3.09 -2.32
C GLU A 31 -16.21 -1.97 -1.81
N GLY A 32 -17.17 -1.55 -2.63
CA GLY A 32 -18.23 -0.60 -2.23
C GLY A 32 -17.85 0.87 -2.09
N ASP A 33 -16.63 1.22 -1.70
CA ASP A 33 -16.20 2.60 -1.39
C ASP A 33 -14.79 2.94 -1.92
N ILE A 34 -14.11 2.02 -2.62
CA ILE A 34 -12.79 2.27 -3.19
C ILE A 34 -12.88 2.68 -4.67
N ILE A 35 -12.30 3.84 -4.99
CA ILE A 35 -12.08 4.31 -6.35
C ILE A 35 -10.69 3.85 -6.81
N LEU A 36 -10.62 2.86 -7.69
CA LEU A 36 -9.37 2.43 -8.29
C LEU A 36 -8.97 3.32 -9.46
N THR A 37 -7.68 3.67 -9.56
CA THR A 37 -7.09 4.18 -10.80
C THR A 37 -7.12 3.10 -11.88
N LYS A 38 -7.01 3.48 -13.16
CA LYS A 38 -6.90 2.51 -14.27
C LYS A 38 -5.75 1.53 -14.09
N GLN A 39 -4.62 2.02 -13.57
CA GLN A 39 -3.46 1.17 -13.28
C GLN A 39 -3.76 0.18 -12.14
N GLN A 40 -4.38 0.64 -11.05
CA GLN A 40 -4.81 -0.23 -9.96
C GLN A 40 -5.78 -1.32 -10.42
N LYS A 41 -6.81 -0.91 -11.17
CA LYS A 41 -7.79 -1.84 -11.74
C LYS A 41 -7.14 -2.86 -12.67
N ASN A 42 -6.29 -2.43 -13.60
CA ASN A 42 -5.62 -3.35 -14.53
C ASN A 42 -4.76 -4.40 -13.81
N ILE A 43 -4.14 -4.04 -12.69
CA ILE A 43 -3.27 -4.97 -11.97
C ILE A 43 -4.11 -5.95 -11.14
N LEU A 44 -5.17 -5.47 -10.48
CA LEU A 44 -6.15 -6.33 -9.82
C LEU A 44 -6.83 -7.30 -10.81
N ASP A 45 -7.21 -6.83 -12.01
CA ASP A 45 -7.86 -7.65 -13.03
C ASP A 45 -6.91 -8.71 -13.63
N ARG A 46 -5.62 -8.38 -13.81
CA ARG A 46 -4.63 -9.30 -14.39
C ARG A 46 -4.36 -10.50 -13.47
N GLU A 47 -4.31 -10.29 -12.16
CA GLU A 47 -4.08 -11.39 -11.20
C GLU A 47 -5.29 -12.29 -10.98
N ILE A 48 -6.51 -11.81 -11.24
CA ILE A 48 -7.73 -12.65 -11.17
C ILE A 48 -7.78 -13.68 -12.33
N SER A 49 -7.12 -13.40 -13.47
CA SER A 49 -7.19 -14.23 -14.68
C SER A 49 -6.05 -15.24 -14.83
N GLU A 50 -4.92 -15.03 -14.16
CA GLU A 50 -3.79 -15.96 -14.14
C GLU A 50 -3.38 -16.17 -12.68
N ASN A 51 -3.36 -17.42 -12.19
CA ASN A 51 -2.89 -17.84 -10.85
C ASN A 51 -1.38 -17.51 -10.60
N LYS A 52 -0.94 -16.29 -10.91
CA LYS A 52 0.43 -15.80 -10.84
C LYS A 52 0.45 -14.59 -9.91
N ARG A 53 1.40 -14.65 -8.98
CA ARG A 53 1.65 -13.69 -7.88
C ARG A 53 2.40 -12.47 -8.44
N GLY A 54 1.90 -11.25 -8.22
CA GLY A 54 2.50 -9.97 -8.65
C GLY A 54 1.67 -8.72 -8.27
N ALA A 55 2.03 -8.07 -7.16
CA ALA A 55 1.28 -7.00 -6.51
C ALA A 55 1.33 -5.57 -7.11
N LEU A 56 0.49 -4.69 -6.54
CA LEU A 56 0.68 -3.25 -6.38
C LEU A 56 0.87 -2.94 -4.90
N ILE A 57 2.13 -2.76 -4.52
CA ILE A 57 2.55 -2.15 -3.28
C ILE A 57 3.29 -0.86 -3.70
N GLY A 58 3.03 0.29 -3.06
CA GLY A 58 3.93 1.45 -3.22
C GLY A 58 3.35 2.88 -3.31
N ASN A 59 2.04 3.11 -3.18
CA ASN A 59 1.49 4.46 -3.33
C ASN A 59 1.38 5.22 -1.99
N ARG A 60 2.49 5.43 -1.29
CA ARG A 60 2.51 6.26 -0.06
C ARG A 60 2.58 7.74 -0.42
N TRP A 61 2.03 8.60 0.43
CA TRP A 61 2.17 10.05 0.25
C TRP A 61 3.63 10.50 0.42
N PRO A 62 4.21 11.20 -0.58
CA PRO A 62 5.59 11.67 -0.51
C PRO A 62 5.84 12.53 0.74
N GLY A 63 6.94 12.25 1.44
CA GLY A 63 7.30 12.97 2.67
C GLY A 63 6.33 12.79 3.84
N ARG A 64 5.38 11.84 3.76
CA ARG A 64 4.28 11.68 4.73
C ARG A 64 3.39 12.92 4.82
N VAL A 65 3.33 13.72 3.76
CA VAL A 65 2.52 14.94 3.69
C VAL A 65 1.37 14.74 2.70
N VAL A 66 0.15 15.02 3.15
CA VAL A 66 -1.07 15.00 2.34
C VAL A 66 -1.53 16.45 2.12
N PRO A 67 -1.23 17.06 0.96
CA PRO A 67 -1.81 18.33 0.60
C PRO A 67 -3.32 18.17 0.36
N TYR A 68 -4.14 19.10 0.86
CA TYR A 68 -5.59 19.00 0.70
C TYR A 68 -6.26 20.35 0.40
N ILE A 69 -7.45 20.27 -0.20
CA ILE A 69 -8.41 21.38 -0.34
C ILE A 69 -9.82 20.91 0.02
N PHE A 70 -10.71 21.87 0.28
CA PHE A 70 -12.15 21.63 0.38
C PHE A 70 -12.84 22.22 -0.85
N ASP A 71 -13.63 21.40 -1.55
CA ASP A 71 -14.57 21.91 -2.53
C ASP A 71 -15.64 22.79 -1.84
N SER A 72 -16.24 23.70 -2.62
CA SER A 72 -17.31 24.60 -2.21
C SER A 72 -18.47 23.92 -1.47
N THR A 73 -18.78 22.66 -1.82
CA THR A 73 -19.83 21.87 -1.18
C THR A 73 -19.48 21.41 0.23
N ILE A 74 -18.19 21.26 0.54
CA ILE A 74 -17.68 20.95 1.88
C ILE A 74 -17.43 22.23 2.66
N SER A 75 -16.75 23.21 2.04
CA SER A 75 -16.37 24.47 2.72
C SER A 75 -17.57 25.31 3.17
N SER A 76 -18.75 25.11 2.57
CA SER A 76 -20.00 25.75 2.97
C SER A 76 -20.68 25.11 4.20
N SER A 77 -20.21 23.95 4.67
CA SER A 77 -20.72 23.26 5.85
C SER A 77 -19.67 23.25 6.96
N SER A 78 -19.92 24.02 8.02
CA SER A 78 -19.05 24.04 9.20
C SER A 78 -18.93 22.66 9.85
N THR A 79 -20.01 21.88 9.85
CA THR A 79 -20.04 20.50 10.33
C THR A 79 -19.08 19.63 9.55
N ALA A 80 -19.18 19.61 8.21
CA ALA A 80 -18.31 18.81 7.35
C ALA A 80 -16.84 19.17 7.57
N VAL A 81 -16.52 20.47 7.52
CA VAL A 81 -15.17 20.99 7.75
C VAL A 81 -14.63 20.55 9.11
N SER A 82 -15.41 20.71 10.19
CA SER A 82 -14.97 20.36 11.54
C SER A 82 -14.68 18.86 11.70
N VAL A 83 -15.52 18.00 11.13
CA VAL A 83 -15.35 16.54 11.22
C VAL A 83 -14.12 16.10 10.42
N ILE A 84 -13.91 16.66 9.22
CA ILE A 84 -12.75 16.36 8.38
C ILE A 84 -11.46 16.83 9.05
N GLN A 85 -11.44 18.06 9.57
CA GLN A 85 -10.29 18.58 10.31
C GLN A 85 -9.96 17.74 11.56
N ASN A 86 -10.99 17.29 12.29
CA ASN A 86 -10.80 16.40 13.44
C ASN A 86 -10.18 15.05 13.03
N ALA A 87 -10.69 14.43 11.96
CA ALA A 87 -10.15 13.16 11.46
C ALA A 87 -8.69 13.29 10.98
N MET A 88 -8.36 14.38 10.25
CA MET A 88 -6.97 14.68 9.87
C MET A 88 -6.06 14.89 11.09
N ALA A 89 -6.55 15.58 12.12
CA ALA A 89 -5.80 15.80 13.36
C ALA A 89 -5.55 14.49 14.13
N ILE A 90 -6.54 13.60 14.21
CA ILE A 90 -6.39 12.28 14.84
C ILE A 90 -5.28 11.49 14.16
N TRP A 91 -5.33 11.31 12.83
CA TRP A 91 -4.27 10.63 12.07
C TRP A 91 -2.90 11.26 12.30
N SER A 92 -2.82 12.60 12.31
CA SER A 92 -1.56 13.33 12.54
C SER A 92 -1.05 13.24 13.97
N SER A 93 -1.91 12.94 14.95
CA SER A 93 -1.52 12.86 16.36
C SER A 93 -0.93 11.51 16.76
N VAL A 94 -1.31 10.44 16.05
CA VAL A 94 -0.92 9.05 16.36
C VAL A 94 0.02 8.47 15.31
N THR A 95 0.32 9.24 14.25
CA THR A 95 1.27 8.87 13.20
C THR A 95 2.17 10.05 12.84
N CYS A 96 3.11 9.82 11.94
CA CYS A 96 3.96 10.84 11.33
C CYS A 96 3.37 11.43 10.03
N VAL A 97 2.16 11.04 9.64
CA VAL A 97 1.47 11.60 8.47
C VAL A 97 0.90 12.95 8.84
N THR A 98 1.04 13.94 7.97
CA THR A 98 0.54 15.31 8.21
C THR A 98 -0.33 15.79 7.05
N PHE A 99 -1.35 16.59 7.37
CA PHE A 99 -2.23 17.20 6.39
C PHE A 99 -1.96 18.70 6.31
N VAL A 100 -1.77 19.20 5.09
CA VAL A 100 -1.46 20.63 4.86
C VAL A 100 -2.38 21.23 3.81
N PRO A 101 -2.81 22.50 3.95
CA PRO A 101 -3.51 23.19 2.87
C PRO A 101 -2.63 23.18 1.62
N ARG A 102 -3.20 22.73 0.51
CA ARG A 102 -2.49 22.66 -0.78
C ARG A 102 -2.05 24.04 -1.24
N THR A 103 -0.86 24.10 -1.84
CA THR A 103 -0.31 25.24 -2.56
C THR A 103 -0.13 24.90 -4.05
N ILE A 104 1.01 24.31 -4.42
CA ILE A 104 1.44 24.04 -5.80
C ILE A 104 1.50 22.55 -6.14
N GLU A 105 1.23 21.68 -5.16
CA GLU A 105 1.44 20.23 -5.28
C GLU A 105 0.53 19.64 -6.37
N VAL A 106 1.09 18.79 -7.22
CA VAL A 106 0.37 18.18 -8.35
C VAL A 106 -0.63 17.13 -7.87
N GLY A 107 -0.21 16.26 -6.95
CA GLY A 107 -1.07 15.28 -6.30
C GLY A 107 -1.50 15.76 -4.93
N PHE A 108 -2.80 15.74 -4.68
CA PHE A 108 -3.44 16.27 -3.47
C PHE A 108 -4.85 15.71 -3.33
N VAL A 109 -5.42 15.81 -2.14
CA VAL A 109 -6.78 15.42 -1.83
C VAL A 109 -7.75 16.60 -1.99
N GLU A 110 -8.82 16.43 -2.74
CA GLU A 110 -10.00 17.29 -2.69
C GLU A 110 -11.12 16.57 -1.93
N PHE A 111 -11.51 17.10 -0.77
CA PHE A 111 -12.74 16.66 -0.11
C PHE A 111 -13.94 17.32 -0.80
N TYR A 112 -14.93 16.54 -1.19
CA TYR A 112 -16.13 17.04 -1.87
C TYR A 112 -17.38 16.26 -1.46
N LYS A 113 -18.56 16.86 -1.65
CA LYS A 113 -19.85 16.21 -1.39
C LYS A 113 -20.45 15.64 -2.68
N GLY A 114 -20.37 14.32 -2.83
CA GLY A 114 -21.06 13.54 -3.86
C GLY A 114 -22.11 12.60 -3.26
N ILE A 115 -22.26 11.42 -3.86
CA ILE A 115 -23.16 10.34 -3.43
C ILE A 115 -22.33 9.26 -2.74
N GLY A 116 -22.73 8.84 -1.54
CA GLY A 116 -22.00 7.85 -0.75
C GLY A 116 -20.72 8.39 -0.10
N CYS A 117 -19.94 7.49 0.47
CA CYS A 117 -18.62 7.73 1.03
C CYS A 117 -17.62 6.90 0.21
N SER A 118 -16.54 7.51 -0.28
CA SER A 118 -15.57 6.77 -1.08
C SER A 118 -14.23 7.49 -1.23
N SER A 119 -13.16 6.73 -1.45
CA SER A 119 -11.81 7.27 -1.56
C SER A 119 -10.93 6.45 -2.51
N ASN A 120 -9.86 7.06 -3.02
CA ASN A 120 -8.80 6.33 -3.71
C ASN A 120 -7.90 5.61 -2.68
N ILE A 121 -7.20 4.55 -3.12
CA ILE A 121 -6.18 3.90 -2.28
C ILE A 121 -4.82 4.54 -2.51
N GLY A 122 -4.25 5.10 -1.44
CA GLY A 122 -2.92 5.69 -1.43
C GLY A 122 -2.76 6.94 -2.32
N TYR A 123 -1.53 7.37 -2.51
CA TYR A 123 -1.13 8.46 -3.40
C TYR A 123 -1.18 8.06 -4.88
N THR A 124 -1.99 8.76 -5.66
CA THR A 124 -2.19 8.47 -7.10
C THR A 124 -1.28 9.24 -8.04
N GLY A 125 -0.44 10.16 -7.53
CA GLY A 125 0.38 11.04 -8.37
C GLY A 125 -0.36 12.28 -8.92
N SER A 126 -1.68 12.38 -8.71
CA SER A 126 -2.53 13.45 -9.25
C SER A 126 -3.61 13.88 -8.23
N LEU A 127 -4.47 14.82 -8.62
CA LEU A 127 -5.69 15.11 -7.87
C LEU A 127 -6.47 13.81 -7.63
N GLN A 128 -6.76 13.53 -6.37
CA GLN A 128 -7.64 12.45 -5.94
C GLN A 128 -8.70 13.00 -5.00
N ARG A 129 -9.85 12.34 -4.96
CA ARG A 129 -11.01 12.85 -4.23
C ARG A 129 -11.39 11.93 -3.09
N ILE A 130 -11.72 12.55 -1.96
CA ILE A 130 -12.44 11.89 -0.88
C ILE A 130 -13.88 12.40 -0.94
N ASN A 131 -14.80 11.50 -1.26
CA ASN A 131 -16.22 11.78 -1.40
C ASN A 131 -16.92 11.58 -0.06
N LEU A 132 -17.64 12.60 0.39
CA LEU A 132 -18.36 12.58 1.67
C LEU A 132 -19.75 13.17 1.49
N ALA A 133 -20.74 12.33 1.22
CA ALA A 133 -22.15 12.71 1.36
C ALA A 133 -22.46 13.17 2.79
N GLU A 134 -23.61 13.82 3.00
CA GLU A 134 -23.98 14.38 4.31
C GLU A 134 -24.05 13.32 5.41
N GLY A 135 -24.48 12.10 5.08
CA GLY A 135 -24.48 10.95 6.00
C GLY A 135 -23.08 10.46 6.38
N CYS A 136 -22.03 10.86 5.65
CA CYS A 136 -20.64 10.48 5.90
C CYS A 136 -19.93 11.42 6.89
N TRP A 137 -20.57 12.52 7.33
CA TRP A 137 -19.96 13.50 8.24
C TRP A 137 -19.94 13.02 9.69
N ASN A 138 -19.42 11.81 9.88
CA ASN A 138 -19.11 11.18 11.15
C ASN A 138 -17.60 10.96 11.21
N THR A 139 -16.96 11.24 12.35
CA THR A 139 -15.49 11.18 12.46
C THR A 139 -14.93 9.80 12.10
N GLY A 140 -15.56 8.69 12.50
CA GLY A 140 -15.06 7.36 12.16
C GLY A 140 -15.21 7.03 10.68
N ILE A 141 -16.28 7.48 10.02
CA ILE A 141 -16.41 7.34 8.57
C ILE A 141 -15.31 8.15 7.86
N VAL A 142 -15.06 9.40 8.26
CA VAL A 142 -14.00 10.20 7.62
C VAL A 142 -12.61 9.64 7.92
N LEU A 143 -12.37 9.08 9.11
CA LEU A 143 -11.13 8.38 9.43
C LEU A 143 -10.89 7.18 8.49
N HIS A 144 -11.94 6.41 8.20
CA HIS A 144 -11.93 5.29 7.27
C HIS A 144 -11.57 5.73 5.83
N GLU A 145 -12.26 6.75 5.30
CA GLU A 145 -11.97 7.27 3.95
C GLU A 145 -10.57 7.88 3.82
N ILE A 146 -10.09 8.54 4.88
CA ILE A 146 -8.71 8.98 4.96
C ILE A 146 -7.77 7.77 5.01
N GLY A 147 -8.09 6.72 5.77
CA GLY A 147 -7.34 5.47 5.81
C GLY A 147 -7.11 4.87 4.41
N HIS A 148 -8.16 4.81 3.59
CA HIS A 148 -8.03 4.46 2.17
C HIS A 148 -7.05 5.38 1.43
N SER A 149 -7.22 6.69 1.55
CA SER A 149 -6.34 7.67 0.88
C SER A 149 -4.88 7.54 1.31
N LEU A 150 -4.62 7.03 2.52
CA LEU A 150 -3.28 6.77 3.04
C LEU A 150 -2.71 5.42 2.61
N GLY A 151 -3.55 4.49 2.16
CA GLY A 151 -3.13 3.21 1.55
C GLY A 151 -3.78 1.97 2.15
N PHE A 152 -4.71 2.09 3.10
CA PHE A 152 -5.38 0.92 3.69
C PHE A 152 -6.47 0.37 2.79
N PHE A 153 -6.44 -0.94 2.57
CA PHE A 153 -7.59 -1.70 2.08
C PHE A 153 -8.45 -2.16 3.26
N HIS A 154 -9.56 -2.84 2.97
CA HIS A 154 -10.39 -3.42 4.02
C HIS A 154 -9.74 -4.62 4.71
N GLU A 155 -10.03 -4.76 6.00
CA GLU A 155 -9.49 -5.83 6.84
C GLU A 155 -10.04 -7.21 6.42
N GLN A 156 -11.33 -7.32 6.07
CA GLN A 156 -11.94 -8.59 5.63
C GLN A 156 -11.44 -9.12 4.29
N SER A 157 -10.62 -8.33 3.61
CA SER A 157 -10.04 -8.65 2.31
C SER A 157 -8.64 -9.23 2.42
N ARG A 158 -8.06 -9.27 3.64
CA ARG A 158 -6.75 -9.88 3.90
C ARG A 158 -6.68 -11.34 3.44
N GLN A 159 -5.47 -11.81 3.14
CA GLN A 159 -5.22 -13.18 2.71
C GLN A 159 -5.63 -14.23 3.75
N ASP A 160 -5.30 -13.95 5.00
CA ASP A 160 -5.47 -14.79 6.19
C ASP A 160 -6.88 -14.68 6.78
N ARG A 161 -7.76 -13.83 6.23
CA ARG A 161 -9.08 -13.54 6.81
C ARG A 161 -9.94 -14.79 7.03
N ASP A 162 -9.79 -15.85 6.23
CA ASP A 162 -10.58 -17.10 6.39
C ASP A 162 -10.25 -17.86 7.69
N ASP A 163 -9.18 -17.49 8.41
CA ASP A 163 -8.88 -18.02 9.75
C ASP A 163 -9.65 -17.29 10.86
N TYR A 164 -10.28 -16.15 10.53
CA TYR A 164 -10.88 -15.19 11.47
C TYR A 164 -12.34 -14.86 11.16
N VAL A 165 -12.73 -14.91 9.90
CA VAL A 165 -14.11 -14.68 9.47
C VAL A 165 -14.55 -15.69 8.44
N LYS A 166 -15.84 -16.02 8.46
CA LYS A 166 -16.52 -16.80 7.44
C LYS A 166 -17.43 -15.88 6.63
N ILE A 167 -17.29 -15.93 5.31
CA ILE A 167 -18.21 -15.25 4.39
C ILE A 167 -19.39 -16.16 4.05
N ASN A 168 -20.59 -15.67 4.29
CA ASN A 168 -21.85 -16.34 3.91
C ASN A 168 -22.29 -15.81 2.53
N TRP A 169 -21.72 -16.38 1.48
CA TRP A 169 -21.92 -15.94 0.10
C TRP A 169 -23.38 -15.91 -0.34
N GLU A 170 -24.19 -16.83 0.18
CA GLU A 170 -25.63 -16.93 -0.07
C GLU A 170 -26.45 -15.74 0.46
N ASN A 171 -25.89 -14.99 1.43
CA ASN A 171 -26.55 -13.82 2.01
C ASN A 171 -26.17 -12.53 1.28
N ILE A 172 -25.22 -12.56 0.33
CA ILE A 172 -24.74 -11.37 -0.38
C ILE A 172 -25.72 -11.00 -1.51
N MET A 173 -25.92 -9.70 -1.72
CA MET A 173 -26.66 -9.19 -2.88
C MET A 173 -26.00 -9.61 -4.19
N SER A 174 -26.80 -10.12 -5.14
CA SER A 174 -26.32 -10.52 -6.47
C SER A 174 -25.56 -9.37 -7.14
N GLY A 175 -24.32 -9.62 -7.57
CA GLY A 175 -23.42 -8.64 -8.19
C GLY A 175 -22.44 -7.96 -7.23
N TYR A 176 -22.61 -8.14 -5.90
CA TYR A 176 -21.75 -7.55 -4.87
C TYR A 176 -20.75 -8.56 -4.27
N GLU A 177 -20.74 -9.80 -4.73
CA GLU A 177 -19.82 -10.85 -4.26
C GLU A 177 -18.34 -10.45 -4.46
N GLY A 178 -18.06 -9.60 -5.46
CA GLY A 178 -16.74 -9.03 -5.68
C GLY A 178 -16.15 -8.30 -4.46
N ASN A 179 -17.00 -7.70 -3.61
CA ASN A 179 -16.58 -6.89 -2.46
C ASN A 179 -16.03 -7.72 -1.28
N PHE A 180 -16.14 -9.05 -1.35
CA PHE A 180 -15.70 -9.97 -0.29
C PHE A 180 -14.54 -10.88 -0.73
N LYS A 181 -13.97 -10.62 -1.91
CA LYS A 181 -12.80 -11.34 -2.41
C LYS A 181 -11.57 -10.99 -1.58
N LYS A 182 -10.63 -11.93 -1.49
CA LYS A 182 -9.34 -11.74 -0.81
C LYS A 182 -8.30 -11.22 -1.79
N TYR A 183 -7.36 -10.41 -1.31
CA TYR A 183 -6.31 -9.79 -2.13
C TYR A 183 -4.91 -10.02 -1.53
N PRO A 184 -4.32 -11.21 -1.73
CA PRO A 184 -3.13 -11.65 -1.00
C PRO A 184 -1.87 -10.83 -1.27
N THR A 185 -1.80 -10.21 -2.44
CA THR A 185 -0.61 -9.52 -2.93
C THR A 185 -0.60 -8.04 -2.53
N TYR A 186 -1.76 -7.43 -2.23
CA TYR A 186 -1.91 -5.98 -2.04
C TYR A 186 -2.09 -5.56 -0.58
N ILE A 187 -2.56 -6.48 0.26
CA ILE A 187 -2.89 -6.18 1.65
C ILE A 187 -1.76 -6.75 2.53
N TYR A 188 -0.72 -5.94 2.72
CA TYR A 188 0.36 -6.29 3.62
C TYR A 188 -0.02 -5.92 5.05
N SER A 189 -0.09 -6.92 5.93
CA SER A 189 -0.40 -6.73 7.34
C SER A 189 0.76 -6.12 8.15
N TYR A 190 1.95 -6.00 7.55
CA TYR A 190 3.18 -5.62 8.27
C TYR A 190 3.49 -6.51 9.48
N GLY A 191 3.00 -7.75 9.47
CA GLY A 191 3.15 -8.69 10.58
C GLY A 191 2.10 -8.54 11.70
N GLU A 192 1.16 -7.60 11.56
CA GLU A 192 0.10 -7.41 12.54
C GLU A 192 -0.99 -8.50 12.47
N PRO A 193 -1.53 -8.94 13.62
CA PRO A 193 -2.61 -9.91 13.65
C PRO A 193 -3.89 -9.34 13.04
N TYR A 194 -4.82 -10.22 12.67
CA TYR A 194 -6.14 -9.82 12.17
C TYR A 194 -6.91 -9.03 13.23
N ASP A 195 -7.52 -7.91 12.83
CA ASP A 195 -8.17 -6.98 13.75
C ASP A 195 -9.67 -6.81 13.48
N TYR A 196 -10.50 -7.51 14.25
CA TYR A 196 -11.96 -7.34 14.22
C TYR A 196 -12.43 -5.91 14.49
N ALA A 197 -11.67 -5.16 15.31
CA ALA A 197 -11.99 -3.81 15.70
C ALA A 197 -11.44 -2.75 14.71
N SER A 198 -10.75 -3.16 13.64
CA SER A 198 -10.21 -2.23 12.66
C SER A 198 -11.33 -1.35 12.09
N ILE A 199 -11.03 -0.06 11.96
CA ILE A 199 -11.94 0.88 11.30
C ILE A 199 -12.16 0.52 9.82
N MET A 200 -11.26 -0.29 9.24
CA MET A 200 -11.31 -0.79 7.88
C MET A 200 -12.06 -2.13 7.77
N HIS A 201 -12.61 -2.67 8.85
CA HIS A 201 -13.43 -3.89 8.78
C HIS A 201 -14.86 -3.56 8.36
N TYR A 202 -15.48 -4.39 7.52
CA TYR A 202 -16.91 -4.36 7.25
C TYR A 202 -17.77 -4.76 8.44
N GLY A 203 -18.98 -4.24 8.50
CA GLY A 203 -20.01 -4.75 9.40
C GLY A 203 -20.54 -6.11 8.91
N ASN A 204 -21.06 -6.91 9.85
CA ASN A 204 -21.54 -8.26 9.58
C ASN A 204 -22.67 -8.38 8.55
N LYS A 205 -23.40 -7.29 8.27
CA LYS A 205 -24.54 -7.27 7.34
C LYS A 205 -24.31 -6.43 6.08
N TYR A 206 -23.08 -5.99 5.84
CA TYR A 206 -22.76 -5.22 4.65
C TYR A 206 -23.13 -6.02 3.41
N PHE A 207 -23.78 -5.37 2.44
CA PHE A 207 -24.29 -5.98 1.21
C PHE A 207 -25.22 -7.20 1.39
N SER A 208 -25.94 -7.30 2.51
CA SER A 208 -26.89 -8.39 2.75
C SER A 208 -28.16 -8.26 1.90
N SER A 209 -28.54 -9.34 1.22
CA SER A 209 -29.77 -9.44 0.42
C SER A 209 -31.01 -9.79 1.25
N ASN A 210 -30.81 -10.36 2.44
CA ASN A 210 -31.88 -10.96 3.24
C ASN A 210 -31.85 -10.52 4.72
N GLY A 211 -30.99 -9.56 5.07
CA GLY A 211 -30.83 -9.03 6.43
C GLY A 211 -30.06 -9.95 7.38
N LEU A 212 -29.59 -11.12 6.90
CA LEU A 212 -28.71 -12.04 7.63
C LEU A 212 -27.24 -11.62 7.45
N ASN A 213 -26.37 -12.18 8.28
CA ASN A 213 -24.94 -11.84 8.26
C ASN A 213 -24.29 -12.33 6.96
N THR A 214 -23.60 -11.44 6.26
CA THR A 214 -22.67 -11.76 5.17
C THR A 214 -21.29 -12.13 5.71
N VAL A 215 -20.92 -11.66 6.91
CA VAL A 215 -19.66 -11.98 7.60
C VAL A 215 -19.95 -12.46 9.02
N ASP A 216 -19.52 -13.67 9.35
CA ASP A 216 -19.51 -14.19 10.72
C ASP A 216 -18.07 -14.29 11.25
N THR A 217 -17.87 -14.00 12.53
CA THR A 217 -16.56 -14.11 13.20
C THR A 217 -16.29 -15.54 13.69
N ILE A 218 -15.04 -15.99 13.59
CA ILE A 218 -14.58 -17.33 13.97
C ILE A 218 -13.18 -17.24 14.61
N PRO A 219 -12.75 -18.20 15.45
CA PRO A 219 -13.51 -19.33 15.96
C PRO A 219 -14.60 -18.90 16.97
N VAL A 220 -14.57 -17.65 17.44
CA VAL A 220 -15.55 -17.10 18.37
C VAL A 220 -16.57 -16.27 17.60
N ALA A 221 -17.82 -16.73 17.58
CA ALA A 221 -18.92 -16.03 16.95
C ALA A 221 -19.38 -14.82 17.76
N GLY A 222 -19.82 -13.77 17.07
CA GLY A 222 -20.45 -12.59 17.68
C GLY A 222 -19.47 -11.54 18.19
N ILE A 223 -18.17 -11.65 17.87
CA ILE A 223 -17.23 -10.53 18.04
C ILE A 223 -17.75 -9.35 17.19
N GLU A 224 -17.76 -8.16 17.78
CA GLU A 224 -18.17 -6.92 17.11
C GLU A 224 -17.19 -6.58 15.98
N ILE A 225 -17.74 -6.31 14.80
CA ILE A 225 -17.01 -5.91 13.59
C ILE A 225 -17.75 -4.77 12.90
N GLY A 226 -17.02 -3.94 12.16
CA GLY A 226 -17.60 -2.81 11.43
C GLY A 226 -17.83 -1.56 12.26
N GLN A 227 -17.13 -1.42 13.38
CA GLN A 227 -17.16 -0.20 14.19
C GLN A 227 -16.70 1.01 13.36
N ARG A 228 -17.28 2.18 13.65
CA ARG A 228 -16.92 3.48 13.05
C ARG A 228 -16.79 4.56 14.15
N ASN A 229 -16.17 4.19 15.27
CA ASN A 229 -15.97 5.05 16.43
C ASN A 229 -14.57 5.66 16.43
N SER A 230 -13.53 4.85 16.27
CA SER A 230 -12.12 5.27 16.36
C SER A 230 -11.19 4.35 15.58
N LEU A 231 -9.94 4.77 15.40
CA LEU A 231 -8.86 3.87 14.98
C LEU A 231 -8.60 2.84 16.08
N SER A 232 -8.33 1.59 15.70
CA SER A 232 -7.81 0.59 16.62
C SER A 232 -6.30 0.77 16.85
N ASP A 233 -5.75 0.10 17.87
CA ASP A 233 -4.30 0.08 18.08
C ASP A 233 -3.55 -0.53 16.88
N ASN A 234 -4.15 -1.52 16.22
CA ASN A 234 -3.58 -2.15 15.03
C ASN A 234 -3.64 -1.24 13.80
N ASP A 235 -4.74 -0.49 13.59
CA ASP A 235 -4.82 0.54 12.53
C ASP A 235 -3.68 1.54 12.68
N ILE A 236 -3.44 2.03 13.91
CA ILE A 236 -2.38 2.98 14.22
C ILE A 236 -1.00 2.35 13.98
N LYS A 237 -0.76 1.15 14.51
CA LYS A 237 0.54 0.48 14.40
C LYS A 237 0.88 0.13 12.96
N GLN A 238 -0.07 -0.42 12.21
CA GLN A 238 0.10 -0.74 10.79
C GLN A 238 0.37 0.53 9.98
N MET A 239 -0.31 1.65 10.27
CA MET A 239 -0.06 2.92 9.58
C MET A 239 1.34 3.47 9.88
N ASN A 240 1.78 3.38 11.14
CA ASN A 240 3.12 3.80 11.55
C ASN A 240 4.22 2.93 10.94
N LEU A 241 4.01 1.62 10.81
CA LEU A 241 4.91 0.70 10.10
C LEU A 241 4.91 1.01 8.59
N MET A 242 3.74 1.28 8.02
CA MET A 242 3.61 1.66 6.61
C MET A 242 4.31 2.99 6.32
N TYR A 243 4.16 4.02 7.13
CA TYR A 243 4.78 5.33 6.87
C TYR A 243 6.16 5.52 7.50
N ASP A 244 6.73 4.47 8.09
CA ASP A 244 8.01 4.51 8.79
C ASP A 244 8.09 5.65 9.83
N CYS A 245 7.08 5.72 10.67
CA CYS A 245 6.93 6.80 11.64
C CYS A 245 7.86 6.68 12.86
N ALA A 246 8.54 5.55 13.00
CA ALA A 246 9.56 5.37 14.01
C ALA A 246 10.79 6.26 13.76
N ASN A 247 11.14 7.08 14.77
CA ASN A 247 12.50 7.61 14.93
C ASN A 247 13.43 6.46 15.38
N CYS A 248 13.70 5.54 14.46
CA CYS A 248 14.62 4.45 14.66
C CYS A 248 16.02 4.85 14.14
N VAL A 249 17.07 4.38 14.82
CA VAL A 249 18.46 4.65 14.47
C VAL A 249 19.12 3.34 14.10
N CYS A 250 19.66 3.26 12.88
CA CYS A 250 20.39 2.07 12.47
C CYS A 250 21.72 1.94 13.22
N PRO A 251 22.16 0.70 13.52
CA PRO A 251 23.48 0.47 14.11
C PRO A 251 24.58 1.10 13.25
N THR A 252 25.72 1.43 13.86
CA THR A 252 26.87 1.96 13.13
C THR A 252 27.27 1.01 11.98
N GLY A 253 27.47 1.57 10.79
CA GLY A 253 27.78 0.79 9.57
C GLY A 253 26.55 0.29 8.81
N TRP A 254 25.34 0.53 9.31
CA TRP A 254 24.08 0.22 8.64
C TRP A 254 23.43 1.49 8.08
N ILE A 255 22.82 1.37 6.91
CA ILE A 255 22.13 2.47 6.21
C ILE A 255 20.64 2.32 6.44
N LYS A 256 19.97 3.39 6.87
CA LYS A 256 18.50 3.41 7.03
C LYS A 256 17.84 3.64 5.67
N HIS A 257 16.85 2.82 5.34
CA HIS A 257 15.87 3.10 4.28
C HIS A 257 14.49 2.63 4.73
N ASN A 258 13.55 3.56 4.85
CA ASN A 258 12.26 3.34 5.51
C ASN A 258 12.47 2.66 6.89
N SER A 259 11.63 1.69 7.23
CA SER A 259 11.66 0.99 8.53
C SER A 259 12.71 -0.11 8.64
N ASN A 260 13.70 -0.12 7.74
CA ASN A 260 14.73 -1.15 7.71
C ASN A 260 16.14 -0.54 7.75
N CYS A 261 17.04 -1.31 8.34
CA CYS A 261 18.47 -1.08 8.28
C CYS A 261 19.10 -2.09 7.34
N TYR A 262 20.01 -1.59 6.51
CA TYR A 262 20.72 -2.38 5.51
C TYR A 262 22.22 -2.34 5.77
N TYR A 263 22.84 -3.51 5.75
CA TYR A 263 24.29 -3.63 5.78
C TYR A 263 24.77 -4.19 4.46
N PHE A 264 25.77 -3.54 3.89
CA PHE A 264 26.40 -3.93 2.64
C PHE A 264 27.82 -4.34 2.96
N SER A 265 28.17 -5.61 2.69
CA SER A 265 29.54 -6.05 2.91
C SER A 265 30.51 -5.24 2.02
N THR A 266 31.61 -4.78 2.60
CA THR A 266 32.51 -3.81 1.97
C THR A 266 33.54 -4.46 1.04
N SER A 267 34.25 -3.65 0.25
CA SER A 267 35.35 -4.15 -0.61
C SER A 267 36.57 -4.63 0.17
N THR A 268 36.68 -4.27 1.44
CA THR A 268 37.74 -4.71 2.35
C THR A 268 37.40 -6.00 3.09
N GLU A 269 36.14 -6.43 3.05
CA GLU A 269 35.69 -7.68 3.65
C GLU A 269 35.87 -8.85 2.67
N VAL A 270 36.09 -10.03 3.24
CA VAL A 270 36.24 -11.27 2.47
C VAL A 270 34.88 -11.67 1.91
N GLU A 271 34.80 -11.89 0.60
CA GLU A 271 33.60 -12.45 -0.02
C GLU A 271 33.33 -13.86 0.51
N THR A 272 32.05 -14.20 0.67
CA THR A 272 31.65 -15.44 1.36
C THR A 272 30.69 -16.27 0.51
N SER A 273 30.55 -17.55 0.86
CA SER A 273 29.48 -18.39 0.29
C SER A 273 28.10 -17.90 0.71
N TRP A 274 27.05 -18.28 0.00
CA TRP A 274 25.68 -17.87 0.36
C TRP A 274 25.31 -18.28 1.80
N SER A 275 25.61 -19.53 2.19
CA SER A 275 25.36 -20.02 3.55
C SER A 275 26.12 -19.24 4.63
N SER A 276 27.36 -18.84 4.34
CA SER A 276 28.17 -18.01 5.23
C SER A 276 27.62 -16.59 5.30
N ALA A 277 27.17 -16.02 4.20
CA ALA A 277 26.52 -14.71 4.17
C ALA A 277 25.23 -14.70 5.00
N GLN A 278 24.41 -15.75 4.90
CA GLN A 278 23.23 -15.93 5.73
C GLN A 278 23.58 -15.95 7.22
N GLN A 279 24.59 -16.72 7.61
CA GLN A 279 25.07 -16.75 9.00
C GLN A 279 25.60 -15.38 9.47
N ASN A 280 26.30 -14.64 8.60
CA ASN A 280 26.79 -13.30 8.93
C ASN A 280 25.66 -12.30 9.19
N CYS A 281 24.54 -12.40 8.46
CA CYS A 281 23.35 -11.60 8.75
C CYS A 281 22.68 -12.05 10.06
N ALA A 282 22.50 -13.37 10.25
CA ALA A 282 21.88 -13.92 11.45
C ALA A 282 22.62 -13.54 12.73
N ASN A 283 23.96 -13.52 12.70
CA ASN A 283 24.80 -13.09 13.83
C ASN A 283 24.63 -11.60 14.21
N GLN A 284 23.96 -10.81 13.36
CA GLN A 284 23.68 -9.40 13.58
C GLN A 284 22.18 -9.13 13.74
N ASP A 285 21.40 -10.15 14.11
CA ASP A 285 19.94 -10.12 14.23
C ASP A 285 19.27 -9.62 12.94
N ALA A 286 19.77 -10.09 11.80
CA ALA A 286 19.33 -9.70 10.48
C ALA A 286 19.18 -10.91 9.56
N GLU A 287 18.49 -10.71 8.44
CA GLU A 287 18.33 -11.70 7.38
C GLU A 287 19.06 -11.24 6.13
N LEU A 288 19.36 -12.17 5.21
CA LEU A 288 19.74 -11.77 3.86
C LEU A 288 18.59 -11.01 3.19
N LEU A 289 18.93 -10.02 2.36
CA LEU A 289 17.98 -9.13 1.71
C LEU A 289 16.86 -9.88 0.97
N CYS A 290 15.64 -9.77 1.48
CA CYS A 290 14.41 -10.03 0.73
C CYS A 290 13.81 -8.68 0.32
N LEU A 291 13.81 -8.37 -0.98
CA LEU A 291 13.24 -7.11 -1.49
C LEU A 291 11.72 -7.09 -1.33
N LEU A 292 11.17 -5.96 -0.90
CA LEU A 292 9.74 -5.75 -0.67
C LEU A 292 9.05 -5.02 -1.81
N ASP A 293 9.76 -4.22 -2.60
CA ASP A 293 9.18 -3.47 -3.71
C ASP A 293 10.28 -2.84 -4.59
N PHE A 294 9.84 -2.04 -5.56
CA PHE A 294 10.71 -1.34 -6.49
C PHE A 294 11.43 -0.14 -5.85
N ASP A 295 10.84 0.50 -4.82
CA ASP A 295 11.50 1.59 -4.07
C ASP A 295 12.72 1.04 -3.32
N GLU A 296 12.55 -0.10 -2.65
CA GLU A 296 13.66 -0.81 -2.02
C GLU A 296 14.69 -1.26 -3.07
N LEU A 297 14.27 -1.76 -4.23
CA LEU A 297 15.21 -2.10 -5.31
C LEU A 297 16.03 -0.89 -5.75
N LEU A 298 15.39 0.27 -5.96
CA LEU A 298 16.07 1.49 -6.36
C LEU A 298 17.09 1.94 -5.31
N PHE A 299 16.69 1.96 -4.04
CA PHE A 299 17.59 2.28 -2.93
C PHE A 299 18.80 1.35 -2.92
N ILE A 300 18.58 0.03 -2.99
CA ILE A 300 19.66 -0.97 -2.99
C ILE A 300 20.57 -0.77 -4.21
N TRP A 301 19.99 -0.56 -5.39
CA TRP A 301 20.72 -0.31 -6.62
C TRP A 301 21.60 0.93 -6.52
N GLU A 302 21.11 2.03 -5.94
CA GLU A 302 21.91 3.24 -5.70
C GLU A 302 23.14 2.97 -4.84
N GLN A 303 23.05 2.06 -3.85
CA GLN A 303 24.19 1.70 -3.01
C GLN A 303 25.23 0.83 -3.74
N ILE A 304 24.82 0.02 -4.72
CA ILE A 304 25.70 -0.98 -5.34
C ILE A 304 26.05 -0.70 -6.81
N ASN A 305 25.42 0.27 -7.48
CA ASN A 305 25.54 0.46 -8.93
C ASN A 305 26.96 0.78 -9.42
N SER A 306 27.79 1.37 -8.55
CA SER A 306 29.19 1.72 -8.83
C SER A 306 30.18 0.66 -8.34
N SER A 307 29.72 -0.38 -7.66
CA SER A 307 30.58 -1.39 -7.04
C SER A 307 31.24 -2.34 -8.04
N GLY A 308 30.68 -2.47 -9.25
CA GLY A 308 31.04 -3.50 -10.23
C GLY A 308 30.85 -4.94 -9.73
N SER A 309 30.27 -5.13 -8.54
CA SER A 309 30.21 -6.40 -7.81
C SER A 309 28.80 -6.99 -7.83
N MET A 310 28.68 -8.23 -7.36
CA MET A 310 27.41 -8.93 -7.14
C MET A 310 27.26 -9.22 -5.65
N TYR A 311 26.03 -9.17 -5.16
CA TYR A 311 25.72 -9.31 -3.74
C TYR A 311 24.71 -10.44 -3.54
N TRP A 312 25.00 -11.38 -2.64
CA TRP A 312 24.04 -12.37 -2.17
C TRP A 312 22.82 -11.68 -1.58
N THR A 313 21.64 -12.19 -1.97
CA THR A 313 20.33 -11.83 -1.42
C THR A 313 19.65 -13.08 -0.86
N GLY A 314 18.55 -12.89 -0.14
CA GLY A 314 17.84 -13.96 0.55
C GLY A 314 17.09 -14.96 -0.34
N PRO A 315 16.56 -14.59 -1.53
CA PRO A 315 15.82 -15.52 -2.37
C PRO A 315 16.65 -16.74 -2.75
N ASN A 316 16.08 -17.93 -2.60
CA ASN A 316 16.69 -19.21 -2.94
C ASN A 316 15.64 -20.29 -3.20
N ASP A 317 15.96 -21.31 -3.98
CA ASP A 317 15.11 -22.48 -4.25
C ASP A 317 15.80 -23.81 -3.88
N VAL A 318 16.74 -23.77 -2.93
CA VAL A 318 17.52 -24.92 -2.40
C VAL A 318 16.67 -26.10 -1.95
N THR A 319 15.39 -25.86 -1.60
CA THR A 319 14.48 -26.91 -1.10
C THR A 319 13.70 -27.58 -2.23
N VAL A 320 13.30 -26.82 -3.24
CA VAL A 320 12.48 -27.27 -4.36
C VAL A 320 12.85 -26.43 -5.58
N GLU A 321 13.59 -27.02 -6.51
CA GLU A 321 14.00 -26.41 -7.78
C GLU A 321 12.85 -25.68 -8.48
N GLY A 322 13.09 -24.42 -8.87
CA GLY A 322 12.11 -23.56 -9.53
C GLY A 322 11.08 -22.94 -8.58
N THR A 323 11.08 -23.31 -7.29
CA THR A 323 10.23 -22.71 -6.26
C THR A 323 11.06 -21.87 -5.31
N TRP A 324 11.25 -20.62 -5.70
CA TRP A 324 11.97 -19.64 -4.91
C TRP A 324 11.22 -19.33 -3.62
N THR A 325 11.97 -19.12 -2.54
CA THR A 325 11.51 -18.72 -1.20
C THR A 325 12.47 -17.70 -0.60
N CYS A 326 12.04 -16.96 0.41
CA CYS A 326 12.87 -16.01 1.15
C CYS A 326 12.47 -16.01 2.62
N ALA A 327 13.37 -15.60 3.52
CA ALA A 327 13.11 -15.57 4.97
C ALA A 327 11.98 -14.61 5.36
N ILE A 328 11.73 -13.58 4.55
CA ILE A 328 10.68 -12.56 4.77
C ILE A 328 9.68 -12.64 3.62
N THR A 329 8.38 -12.61 3.94
CA THR A 329 7.28 -12.60 2.97
C THR A 329 6.35 -11.40 3.19
N PRO A 330 5.86 -10.74 2.11
CA PRO A 330 6.15 -11.01 0.71
C PRO A 330 7.57 -10.57 0.33
N TYR A 331 8.08 -11.10 -0.77
CA TYR A 331 9.34 -10.67 -1.36
C TYR A 331 9.25 -10.67 -2.90
N TYR A 332 10.15 -9.92 -3.53
CA TYR A 332 10.21 -9.75 -4.98
C TYR A 332 11.58 -10.16 -5.50
N ILE A 333 11.58 -10.81 -6.67
CA ILE A 333 12.80 -11.11 -7.42
C ILE A 333 12.68 -10.43 -8.77
N TYR A 334 13.60 -9.51 -9.05
CA TYR A 334 13.66 -8.76 -10.30
C TYR A 334 14.65 -9.42 -11.25
N TRP A 335 14.24 -10.49 -11.92
CA TRP A 335 15.12 -11.29 -12.77
C TRP A 335 15.73 -10.50 -13.93
N GLY A 336 17.03 -10.74 -14.16
CA GLY A 336 17.69 -10.32 -15.39
C GLY A 336 17.16 -11.08 -16.60
N TRP A 337 17.38 -10.52 -17.79
CA TRP A 337 16.92 -11.15 -19.03
C TRP A 337 17.48 -12.59 -19.17
N GLY A 338 16.56 -13.55 -19.38
CA GLY A 338 16.88 -14.97 -19.50
C GLY A 338 17.11 -15.70 -18.17
N ARG A 339 16.68 -15.15 -17.03
CA ARG A 339 16.81 -15.74 -15.69
C ARG A 339 15.44 -16.01 -15.03
N PRO A 340 15.34 -16.95 -14.07
CA PRO A 340 16.38 -17.91 -13.65
C PRO A 340 16.69 -18.94 -14.74
N LEU A 341 17.87 -19.54 -14.73
CA LEU A 341 18.26 -20.58 -15.68
C LEU A 341 17.63 -21.92 -15.31
N THR A 342 16.47 -22.22 -15.89
CA THR A 342 15.71 -23.47 -15.65
C THR A 342 16.37 -24.76 -16.14
N THR A 343 17.62 -24.71 -16.60
CA THR A 343 18.34 -25.86 -17.18
C THR A 343 19.56 -26.29 -16.35
N THR A 344 19.86 -25.58 -15.26
CA THR A 344 21.01 -25.84 -14.40
C THR A 344 20.57 -26.18 -12.99
N VAL A 345 20.61 -27.48 -12.66
CA VAL A 345 20.11 -28.12 -11.41
C VAL A 345 20.84 -27.73 -10.11
N ASN A 346 21.65 -26.66 -10.12
CA ASN A 346 22.55 -26.31 -9.01
C ASN A 346 22.71 -24.79 -8.84
N GLN A 347 21.80 -23.95 -9.36
CA GLN A 347 21.87 -22.48 -9.25
C GLN A 347 20.80 -21.97 -8.31
N ASP A 348 20.91 -22.34 -7.04
CA ASP A 348 19.75 -22.25 -6.17
C ASP A 348 19.69 -20.96 -5.33
N CYS A 349 20.64 -20.03 -5.52
CA CYS A 349 20.83 -18.86 -4.66
C CYS A 349 20.83 -17.55 -5.44
N GLY A 350 20.05 -16.58 -4.94
CA GLY A 350 19.88 -15.28 -5.55
C GLY A 350 21.06 -14.34 -5.31
N VAL A 351 21.51 -13.68 -6.37
CA VAL A 351 22.41 -12.53 -6.31
C VAL A 351 21.79 -11.33 -6.98
N LEU A 352 22.02 -10.15 -6.42
CA LEU A 352 21.70 -8.88 -7.05
C LEU A 352 22.98 -8.26 -7.62
N LYS A 353 22.94 -7.90 -8.90
CA LYS A 353 24.07 -7.30 -9.61
C LYS A 353 23.95 -5.78 -9.65
N TYR A 354 25.07 -5.08 -9.81
CA TYR A 354 25.16 -3.61 -9.96
C TYR A 354 24.26 -3.01 -11.06
N ASN A 355 23.72 -3.81 -11.98
CA ASN A 355 22.75 -3.38 -13.00
C ASN A 355 21.28 -3.40 -12.52
N GLY A 356 21.02 -3.75 -11.25
CA GLY A 356 19.70 -3.74 -10.64
C GLY A 356 18.87 -5.01 -10.89
N TYR A 357 19.49 -6.08 -11.41
CA TYR A 357 18.78 -7.33 -11.70
C TYR A 357 19.32 -8.51 -10.91
N HIS A 358 18.40 -9.41 -10.56
CA HIS A 358 18.68 -10.68 -9.93
C HIS A 358 19.18 -11.71 -10.94
N TYR A 359 20.12 -12.51 -10.47
CA TYR A 359 20.62 -13.71 -11.14
C TYR A 359 20.64 -14.84 -10.12
N ASP A 360 20.59 -16.05 -10.63
CA ASP A 360 20.71 -17.28 -9.89
C ASP A 360 22.14 -17.82 -10.03
N GLU A 361 22.70 -18.23 -8.91
CA GLU A 361 24.07 -18.73 -8.82
C GLU A 361 24.14 -19.95 -7.89
N ALA A 362 25.21 -20.74 -8.05
CA ALA A 362 25.41 -21.90 -7.20
C ALA A 362 25.66 -21.47 -5.75
N CYS A 363 24.87 -21.99 -4.82
CA CYS A 363 25.00 -21.76 -3.38
C CYS A 363 26.32 -22.26 -2.76
N THR A 364 27.06 -23.06 -3.52
CA THR A 364 28.25 -23.80 -3.09
C THR A 364 29.39 -22.90 -2.58
N GLY A 365 30.21 -23.44 -1.67
CA GLY A 365 31.34 -22.72 -1.07
C GLY A 365 32.46 -22.29 -2.04
N THR A 366 32.44 -22.74 -3.29
CA THR A 366 33.38 -22.30 -4.34
C THR A 366 32.97 -20.98 -4.98
N VAL A 367 31.71 -20.58 -4.85
CA VAL A 367 31.22 -19.27 -5.30
C VAL A 367 31.16 -18.34 -4.10
N THR A 368 31.94 -17.27 -4.14
CA THR A 368 31.93 -16.23 -3.12
C THR A 368 31.41 -14.92 -3.69
N ARG A 369 30.61 -14.20 -2.91
CA ARG A 369 30.12 -12.87 -3.25
C ARG A 369 30.13 -11.99 -2.01
N ARG A 370 29.97 -10.68 -2.24
CA ARG A 370 29.50 -9.75 -1.22
C ARG A 370 28.06 -10.09 -0.83
N PHE A 371 27.51 -9.50 0.22
CA PHE A 371 26.16 -9.78 0.69
C PHE A 371 25.48 -8.54 1.25
N ILE A 372 24.15 -8.56 1.26
CA ILE A 372 23.33 -7.51 1.84
C ILE A 372 22.47 -8.11 2.95
N CYS A 373 22.62 -7.59 4.16
CA CYS A 373 21.75 -7.93 5.27
C CYS A 373 20.67 -6.85 5.45
N LYS A 374 19.50 -7.28 5.92
CA LYS A 374 18.34 -6.44 6.21
C LYS A 374 17.77 -6.82 7.57
N LYS A 375 17.44 -5.83 8.36
CA LYS A 375 16.62 -5.99 9.58
C LYS A 375 15.71 -4.81 9.79
N LEU A 376 14.68 -5.01 10.61
CA LEU A 376 13.87 -3.90 11.09
C LEU A 376 14.76 -2.90 11.84
N CYS A 377 14.51 -1.63 11.56
CA CYS A 377 15.23 -0.55 12.18
C CYS A 377 14.84 -0.46 13.67
N PRO A 378 15.80 -0.57 14.61
CA PRO A 378 15.49 -0.66 16.02
C PRO A 378 14.97 0.69 16.53
N LEU A 379 13.82 0.66 17.22
CA LEU A 379 13.29 1.84 17.89
C LEU A 379 14.30 2.32 18.93
N ASN A 380 14.56 3.63 18.99
CA ASN A 380 15.24 4.19 20.16
C ASN A 380 14.35 3.91 21.38
N GLY A 381 14.89 3.14 22.33
CA GLY A 381 14.21 2.79 23.58
C GLY A 381 13.94 3.99 24.48
#